data_AF-A0A7Y6PJP8-F1
#
_entry.id   AF-A0A7Y6PJP8-F1
#
_cell.length_a   1.000
_cell.length_b   1.000
_cell.length_c   1.000
_cell.angle_alpha   90.00
_cell.angle_beta   90.00
_cell.angle_gamma   90.00
#
_symmetry.space_group_name_H-M   'P 1'
#
loop_
_entity.id
_entity.type
_entity.pdbx_description
1 polymer ?
#
loop_
_entity_poly.entity_id
_entity_poly.type
_entity_poly.pdbx_seq_one_letter_code
_entity_poly.pdbx_strand_id
1 'polypeptide(L)'
;MTSSSGGFELRGEDGDEIRMLVHTQLGYSISLAGHPRFVAPPSEGPSYDAVIRMDDAPIELGFRMDEIPTEAEAGDMLPALVASYAMSRARNTDALEPDWIRGRPRPDGCDGAMRVTYELRGEDPAAMEFLAIMVKHARKGMHALHMTVRYRRGETSPFAWSNLRAALLFHHSWDPTKPPSTKIWPERSVFVPRSVRFELSEGAMRQAEEKAAKISGLLPGDSERLAQVLVDFSNGMYPPTYPRHDELEGEVARAIVACVPSRVAEILMRNFHEVESLHDFRGWLWQQFWAVANRAELAKTN
;
A
#
# COMPACT_ATOMS: atom_id res chain seq x y z
N MET A 1 -21.68 -16.89 -2.86
CA MET A 1 -22.07 -16.87 -4.30
C MET A 1 -20.93 -16.24 -5.07
N THR A 2 -20.62 -16.71 -6.28
CA THR A 2 -19.62 -16.06 -7.15
C THR A 2 -20.28 -14.88 -7.87
N SER A 3 -19.67 -13.71 -7.77
CA SER A 3 -20.11 -12.49 -8.46
C SER A 3 -19.14 -12.17 -9.60
N SER A 4 -19.64 -11.64 -10.71
CA SER A 4 -18.83 -11.33 -11.90
C SER A 4 -19.15 -9.96 -12.48
N SER A 5 -18.13 -9.32 -13.06
CA SER A 5 -18.22 -8.03 -13.76
C SER A 5 -17.06 -7.89 -14.75
N GLY A 6 -17.34 -7.52 -16.00
CA GLY A 6 -16.31 -7.22 -17.01
C GLY A 6 -15.23 -8.29 -17.21
N GLY A 7 -15.58 -9.58 -17.11
CA GLY A 7 -14.64 -10.69 -17.21
C GLY A 7 -13.90 -11.05 -15.90
N PHE A 8 -14.05 -10.24 -14.86
CA PHE A 8 -13.58 -10.54 -13.52
C PHE A 8 -14.62 -11.33 -12.70
N GLU A 9 -14.13 -12.20 -11.82
CA GLU A 9 -14.89 -12.99 -10.86
C GLU A 9 -14.25 -12.81 -9.47
N LEU A 10 -15.04 -12.56 -8.43
CA LEU A 10 -14.58 -12.55 -7.05
C LEU A 10 -14.91 -13.89 -6.38
N ARG A 11 -13.87 -14.66 -6.09
CA ARG A 11 -13.93 -16.00 -5.50
C ARG A 11 -13.73 -15.96 -3.99
N GLY A 12 -14.49 -16.78 -3.28
CA GLY A 12 -14.62 -16.76 -1.83
C GLY A 12 -16.06 -16.45 -1.41
N GLU A 13 -16.35 -16.63 -0.13
CA GLU A 13 -17.65 -16.34 0.46
C GLU A 13 -17.78 -14.85 0.77
N ASP A 14 -19.02 -14.35 0.79
CA ASP A 14 -19.27 -12.97 1.19
C ASP A 14 -19.03 -12.86 2.70
N GLY A 15 -18.23 -11.89 3.12
CA GLY A 15 -17.78 -11.78 4.50
C GLY A 15 -16.45 -12.49 4.80
N ASP A 16 -15.79 -13.10 3.80
CA ASP A 16 -14.40 -13.54 3.96
C ASP A 16 -13.46 -12.33 4.08
N GLU A 17 -12.53 -12.38 5.05
CA GLU A 17 -11.51 -11.34 5.24
C GLU A 17 -10.60 -11.20 4.00
N ILE A 18 -10.38 -12.32 3.29
CA ILE A 18 -9.55 -12.40 2.08
C ILE A 18 -10.31 -13.14 0.99
N ARG A 19 -10.42 -12.51 -0.19
CA ARG A 19 -11.02 -13.12 -1.39
C ARG A 19 -10.09 -12.99 -2.59
N MET A 20 -10.30 -13.80 -3.61
CA MET A 20 -9.48 -13.78 -4.81
C MET A 20 -10.25 -13.19 -5.98
N LEU A 21 -9.80 -12.06 -6.50
CA LEU A 21 -10.31 -11.51 -7.75
C LEU A 21 -9.56 -12.17 -8.90
N VAL A 22 -10.27 -12.73 -9.88
CA VAL A 22 -9.67 -13.42 -11.04
C VAL A 22 -10.24 -12.90 -12.34
N HIS A 23 -9.43 -12.83 -13.39
CA HIS A 23 -9.89 -12.66 -14.76
C HIS A 23 -9.64 -13.98 -15.51
N THR A 24 -10.64 -14.86 -15.52
CA THR A 24 -10.48 -16.27 -15.94
C THR A 24 -9.96 -16.42 -17.37
N GLN A 25 -10.43 -15.58 -18.30
CA GLN A 25 -10.05 -15.65 -19.71
C GLN A 25 -8.59 -15.26 -19.99
N LEU A 26 -8.03 -14.35 -19.17
CA LEU A 26 -6.70 -13.78 -19.38
C LEU A 26 -5.68 -14.28 -18.36
N GLY A 27 -6.11 -15.15 -17.44
CA GLY A 27 -5.24 -15.79 -16.48
C GLY A 27 -4.71 -14.87 -15.39
N TYR A 28 -5.35 -13.72 -15.16
CA TYR A 28 -4.97 -12.81 -14.08
C TYR A 28 -5.68 -13.19 -12.78
N SER A 29 -5.00 -12.99 -11.64
CA SER A 29 -5.57 -13.15 -10.32
C SER A 29 -4.86 -12.28 -9.28
N ILE A 30 -5.59 -11.84 -8.25
CA ILE A 30 -5.06 -11.12 -7.09
C ILE A 30 -5.81 -11.53 -5.81
N SER A 31 -5.07 -11.78 -4.73
CA SER A 31 -5.66 -11.95 -3.40
C SER A 31 -5.87 -10.56 -2.76
N LEU A 32 -7.10 -10.28 -2.35
CA LEU A 32 -7.52 -9.01 -1.77
C LEU A 32 -7.90 -9.23 -0.30
N ALA A 33 -7.27 -8.48 0.60
CA ALA A 33 -7.65 -8.45 2.02
C ALA A 33 -8.59 -7.27 2.32
N GLY A 34 -9.41 -7.40 3.35
CA GLY A 34 -10.26 -6.33 3.90
C GLY A 34 -11.75 -6.44 3.58
N HIS A 35 -12.29 -7.67 3.58
CA HIS A 35 -13.69 -7.95 3.24
C HIS A 35 -14.12 -7.33 1.89
N PRO A 36 -13.45 -7.72 0.79
CA PRO A 36 -13.73 -7.14 -0.52
C PRO A 36 -15.12 -7.56 -1.04
N ARG A 37 -15.81 -6.61 -1.66
CA ARG A 37 -17.06 -6.86 -2.40
C ARG A 37 -17.15 -6.01 -3.67
N PHE A 38 -17.88 -6.51 -4.67
CA PHE A 38 -18.20 -5.69 -5.83
C PHE A 38 -19.11 -4.53 -5.47
N VAL A 39 -18.88 -3.42 -6.15
CA VAL A 39 -19.78 -2.28 -6.21
C VAL A 39 -19.99 -1.88 -7.67
N ALA A 40 -21.06 -1.13 -7.92
CA ALA A 40 -21.31 -0.61 -9.25
C ALA A 40 -20.14 0.30 -9.69
N PRO A 41 -19.67 0.18 -10.95
CA PRO A 41 -18.72 1.14 -11.49
C PRO A 41 -19.27 2.58 -11.39
N PRO A 42 -18.41 3.58 -11.20
CA PRO A 42 -18.84 4.97 -11.18
C PRO A 42 -19.49 5.33 -12.53
N SER A 43 -20.57 6.11 -12.48
CA SER A 43 -21.27 6.57 -13.68
C SER A 43 -20.46 7.60 -14.48
N GLU A 44 -19.51 8.26 -13.83
CA GLU A 44 -18.64 9.28 -14.43
C GLU A 44 -17.16 8.96 -14.17
N GLY A 45 -16.32 9.28 -15.15
CA GLY A 45 -14.87 9.04 -15.08
C GLY A 45 -14.42 7.77 -15.83
N PRO A 46 -13.28 7.16 -15.45
CA PRO A 46 -12.72 6.02 -16.14
C PRO A 46 -13.66 4.82 -16.02
N SER A 47 -13.86 4.15 -17.14
CA SER A 47 -14.54 2.87 -17.18
C SER A 47 -13.71 1.82 -16.45
N TYR A 48 -14.35 1.06 -15.56
CA TYR A 48 -13.75 -0.11 -14.92
C TYR A 48 -14.57 -1.34 -15.28
N ASP A 49 -13.88 -2.44 -15.50
CA ASP A 49 -14.49 -3.76 -15.67
C ASP A 49 -14.95 -4.32 -14.33
N ALA A 50 -14.25 -3.97 -13.25
CA ALA A 50 -14.57 -4.34 -11.88
C ALA A 50 -14.23 -3.20 -10.92
N VAL A 51 -15.14 -2.92 -9.99
CA VAL A 51 -14.87 -2.05 -8.84
C VAL A 51 -15.12 -2.83 -7.57
N ILE A 52 -14.12 -2.86 -6.70
CA ILE A 52 -14.12 -3.54 -5.42
C ILE A 52 -14.04 -2.51 -4.31
N ARG A 53 -14.97 -2.57 -3.35
CA ARG A 53 -14.89 -1.80 -2.12
C ARG A 53 -14.43 -2.71 -0.99
N MET A 54 -13.58 -2.17 -0.12
CA MET A 54 -13.25 -2.80 1.16
C MET A 54 -14.27 -2.35 2.21
N ASP A 55 -14.90 -3.28 2.92
CA ASP A 55 -15.83 -2.90 4.00
C ASP A 55 -15.09 -2.52 5.28
N ASP A 56 -13.84 -2.97 5.44
CA ASP A 56 -13.02 -2.63 6.59
C ASP A 56 -12.33 -1.28 6.48
N ALA A 57 -12.12 -0.75 5.28
CA ALA A 57 -11.37 0.49 5.08
C ALA A 57 -12.04 1.37 4.03
N PRO A 58 -11.91 2.71 4.10
CA PRO A 58 -12.45 3.63 3.10
C PRO A 58 -11.61 3.59 1.82
N ILE A 59 -11.54 2.41 1.19
CA ILE A 59 -10.69 2.10 0.05
C ILE A 59 -11.54 1.45 -1.04
N GLU A 60 -11.35 1.95 -2.26
CA GLU A 60 -11.95 1.42 -3.48
C GLU A 60 -10.85 1.02 -4.45
N LEU A 61 -10.95 -0.19 -5.01
CA LEU A 61 -10.07 -0.70 -6.05
C LEU A 61 -10.83 -0.71 -7.38
N GLY A 62 -10.27 -0.09 -8.40
CA GLY A 62 -10.78 -0.17 -9.77
C GLY A 62 -9.85 -1.02 -10.64
N PHE A 63 -10.41 -1.98 -11.36
CA PHE A 63 -9.70 -2.83 -12.31
C PHE A 63 -10.28 -2.63 -13.70
N ARG A 64 -9.41 -2.41 -14.68
CA ARG A 64 -9.74 -2.35 -16.10
C ARG A 64 -8.68 -3.10 -16.89
N MET A 65 -9.11 -3.87 -17.87
CA MET A 65 -8.27 -4.64 -18.76
C MET A 65 -8.47 -4.18 -20.20
N ASP A 66 -7.43 -3.60 -20.78
CA ASP A 66 -7.43 -3.17 -22.18
C ASP A 66 -6.68 -4.17 -23.07
N GLU A 67 -7.14 -4.33 -24.31
CA GLU A 67 -6.40 -4.98 -25.39
C GLU A 67 -5.88 -3.90 -26.34
N ILE A 68 -4.56 -3.85 -26.51
CA ILE A 68 -3.86 -2.86 -27.30
C ILE A 68 -3.28 -3.56 -28.54
N PRO A 69 -3.73 -3.22 -29.76
CA PRO A 69 -3.24 -3.84 -30.99
C PRO A 69 -1.88 -3.24 -31.38
N THR A 70 -0.84 -3.57 -30.60
CA THR A 70 0.53 -3.09 -30.79
C THR A 70 1.54 -4.22 -30.68
N GLU A 71 2.61 -4.14 -31.46
CA GLU A 71 3.79 -5.00 -31.34
C GLU A 71 4.92 -4.30 -30.56
N ALA A 72 4.69 -3.09 -30.06
CA ALA A 72 5.66 -2.36 -29.26
C ALA A 72 5.95 -3.08 -27.95
N GLU A 73 7.19 -2.98 -27.50
CA GLU A 73 7.64 -3.56 -26.24
C GLU A 73 6.98 -2.87 -25.03
N ALA A 74 6.84 -3.62 -23.95
CA ALA A 74 6.31 -3.12 -22.68
C ALA A 74 7.04 -1.86 -22.17
N GLY A 75 8.36 -1.82 -22.38
CA GLY A 75 9.25 -0.71 -22.01
C GLY A 75 8.83 0.62 -22.62
N ASP A 76 8.36 0.59 -23.86
CA ASP A 76 8.00 1.77 -24.64
C ASP A 76 6.57 2.23 -24.37
N MET A 77 5.67 1.29 -24.07
CA MET A 77 4.24 1.57 -23.87
C MET A 77 3.91 2.07 -22.47
N LEU A 78 4.51 1.48 -21.43
CA LEU A 78 4.14 1.75 -20.04
C LEU A 78 4.24 3.22 -19.61
N PRO A 79 5.32 3.96 -19.94
CA PRO A 79 5.40 5.38 -19.59
C PRO A 79 4.24 6.20 -20.18
N ALA A 80 3.89 5.92 -21.44
CA ALA A 80 2.80 6.61 -22.12
C ALA A 80 1.43 6.26 -21.52
N LEU A 81 1.19 4.98 -21.21
CA LEU A 81 -0.06 4.53 -20.58
C LEU A 81 -0.24 5.15 -19.19
N VAL A 82 0.81 5.12 -18.35
CA VAL A 82 0.76 5.67 -16.99
C VAL A 82 0.60 7.18 -17.03
N ALA A 83 1.40 7.88 -17.84
CA ALA A 83 1.31 9.33 -17.97
C ALA A 83 -0.07 9.77 -18.50
N SER A 84 -0.57 9.13 -19.56
CA SER A 84 -1.88 9.46 -20.12
C SER A 84 -3.01 9.29 -19.10
N TYR A 85 -3.04 8.17 -18.39
CA TYR A 85 -4.04 7.92 -17.37
C TYR A 85 -3.92 8.93 -16.22
N ALA A 86 -2.72 9.09 -15.65
CA ALA A 86 -2.50 9.94 -14.49
C ALA A 86 -2.73 11.43 -14.81
N MET A 87 -2.25 11.94 -15.95
CA MET A 87 -2.45 13.35 -16.36
C MET A 87 -3.94 13.71 -16.52
N SER A 88 -4.77 12.75 -16.93
CA SER A 88 -6.21 12.97 -17.06
C SER A 88 -6.93 13.08 -15.71
N ARG A 89 -6.33 12.59 -14.63
CA ARG A 89 -6.97 12.43 -13.31
C ARG A 89 -6.32 13.21 -12.18
N ALA A 90 -5.03 13.49 -12.29
CA ALA A 90 -4.28 14.20 -11.28
C ALA A 90 -4.77 15.65 -11.14
N ARG A 91 -4.76 16.13 -9.90
CA ARG A 91 -4.96 17.55 -9.57
C ARG A 91 -3.79 18.41 -10.04
N ASN A 92 -2.57 17.92 -9.83
CA ASN A 92 -1.32 18.56 -10.27
C ASN A 92 -0.54 17.57 -11.14
N THR A 93 -0.40 17.87 -12.44
CA THR A 93 0.30 17.01 -13.40
C THR A 93 1.81 17.12 -13.33
N ASP A 94 2.33 18.25 -12.86
CA ASP A 94 3.78 18.52 -12.84
C ASP A 94 4.48 17.78 -11.68
N ALA A 95 3.70 17.34 -10.68
CA ALA A 95 4.18 16.57 -9.53
C ALA A 95 4.09 15.05 -9.74
N LEU A 96 3.78 14.57 -10.95
CA LEU A 96 3.71 13.14 -11.23
C LEU A 96 5.11 12.54 -11.29
N GLU A 97 5.37 11.55 -10.44
CA GLU A 97 6.61 10.78 -10.41
C GLU A 97 6.33 9.30 -10.68
N PRO A 98 6.19 8.89 -11.95
CA PRO A 98 6.03 7.48 -12.30
C PRO A 98 7.29 6.66 -11.96
N ASP A 99 7.09 5.48 -11.39
CA ASP A 99 8.15 4.57 -10.99
C ASP A 99 7.93 3.17 -11.58
N TRP A 100 9.04 2.50 -11.91
CA TRP A 100 9.03 1.13 -12.43
C TRP A 100 8.89 0.12 -11.30
N ILE A 101 7.96 -0.82 -11.45
CA ILE A 101 7.88 -1.98 -10.55
C ILE A 101 8.86 -3.05 -11.04
N ARG A 102 10.08 -3.03 -10.51
CA ARG A 102 11.17 -3.96 -10.88
C ARG A 102 11.22 -5.17 -9.95
N GLY A 103 11.64 -6.32 -10.48
CA GLY A 103 11.79 -7.56 -9.71
C GLY A 103 10.46 -8.07 -9.14
N ARG A 104 10.48 -8.79 -8.00
CA ARG A 104 9.27 -8.90 -7.17
C ARG A 104 9.13 -7.56 -6.44
N PRO A 105 8.06 -6.80 -6.69
CA PRO A 105 6.66 -7.28 -6.75
C PRO A 105 5.96 -7.18 -8.13
N ARG A 106 6.66 -7.28 -9.26
CA ARG A 106 6.01 -7.46 -10.57
C ARG A 106 5.27 -8.82 -10.59
N PRO A 107 4.02 -8.91 -11.04
CA PRO A 107 3.29 -10.18 -11.08
C PRO A 107 4.02 -11.21 -11.95
N ASP A 108 3.97 -12.47 -11.55
CA ASP A 108 4.48 -13.56 -12.38
C ASP A 108 3.72 -13.57 -13.73
N GLY A 109 4.45 -13.72 -14.83
CA GLY A 109 3.89 -13.70 -16.19
C GLY A 109 3.62 -12.30 -16.79
N CYS A 110 3.98 -11.23 -16.09
CA CYS A 110 3.91 -9.85 -16.56
C CYS A 110 5.24 -9.40 -17.20
N ASP A 111 5.16 -8.69 -18.33
CA ASP A 111 6.33 -8.22 -19.07
C ASP A 111 6.88 -6.91 -18.50
N GLY A 112 6.01 -6.06 -17.99
CA GLY A 112 6.41 -4.80 -17.37
C GLY A 112 5.31 -4.20 -16.52
N ALA A 113 5.69 -3.38 -15.55
CA ALA A 113 4.75 -2.66 -14.74
C ALA A 113 5.32 -1.32 -14.26
N MET A 114 4.46 -0.31 -14.23
CA MET A 114 4.77 1.03 -13.73
C MET A 114 3.64 1.50 -12.83
N ARG A 115 3.97 2.42 -11.93
CA ARG A 115 3.04 2.96 -10.94
C ARG A 115 3.24 4.44 -10.72
N VAL A 116 2.22 5.09 -10.17
CA VAL A 116 2.29 6.47 -9.70
C VAL A 116 1.21 6.68 -8.63
N THR A 117 1.48 7.53 -7.65
CA THR A 117 0.48 7.97 -6.66
C THR A 117 0.30 9.48 -6.80
N TYR A 118 -0.94 9.95 -6.82
CA TYR A 118 -1.22 11.37 -7.01
C TYR A 118 -2.50 11.81 -6.30
N GLU A 119 -2.63 13.11 -6.08
CA GLU A 119 -3.86 13.72 -5.62
C GLU A 119 -4.89 13.71 -6.75
N LEU A 120 -6.11 13.26 -6.44
CA LEU A 120 -7.17 13.18 -7.44
C LEU A 120 -7.79 14.57 -7.68
N ARG A 121 -8.05 14.89 -8.94
CA ARG A 121 -8.82 16.07 -9.34
C ARG A 121 -10.26 15.94 -8.83
N GLY A 122 -10.82 17.02 -8.31
CA GLY A 122 -12.21 17.07 -7.85
C GLY A 122 -12.39 17.98 -6.65
N GLU A 123 -13.55 17.88 -6.01
CA GLU A 123 -13.93 18.71 -4.86
C GLU A 123 -13.22 18.28 -3.57
N ASP A 124 -12.88 17.00 -3.43
CA ASP A 124 -12.20 16.50 -2.23
C ASP A 124 -10.68 16.69 -2.35
N PRO A 125 -10.08 17.63 -1.58
CA PRO A 125 -8.64 17.83 -1.59
C PRO A 125 -7.87 16.70 -0.88
N ALA A 126 -8.55 15.82 -0.13
CA ALA A 126 -7.92 14.69 0.54
C ALA A 126 -7.89 13.42 -0.33
N ALA A 127 -8.60 13.41 -1.45
CA ALA A 127 -8.67 12.25 -2.34
C ALA A 127 -7.32 11.97 -3.01
N MET A 128 -6.87 10.72 -2.87
CA MET A 128 -5.67 10.19 -3.49
C MET A 128 -6.03 9.02 -4.41
N GLU A 129 -5.20 8.81 -5.42
CA GLU A 129 -5.24 7.60 -6.22
C GLU A 129 -3.83 7.05 -6.42
N PHE A 130 -3.69 5.75 -6.14
CA PHE A 130 -2.56 4.96 -6.61
C PHE A 130 -2.97 4.28 -7.90
N LEU A 131 -2.14 4.41 -8.93
CA LEU A 131 -2.26 3.71 -10.19
C LEU A 131 -1.09 2.75 -10.33
N ALA A 132 -1.39 1.50 -10.71
CA ALA A 132 -0.42 0.58 -11.29
C ALA A 132 -0.95 0.10 -12.64
N ILE A 133 -0.13 0.24 -13.68
CA ILE A 133 -0.39 -0.35 -14.99
C ILE A 133 0.62 -1.48 -15.19
N MET A 134 0.09 -2.66 -15.51
CA MET A 134 0.84 -3.87 -15.76
C MET A 134 0.51 -4.35 -17.17
N VAL A 135 1.50 -4.82 -17.91
CA VAL A 135 1.30 -5.27 -19.29
C VAL A 135 1.82 -6.68 -19.53
N LYS A 136 1.15 -7.38 -20.43
CA LYS A 136 1.51 -8.72 -20.90
C LYS A 136 1.26 -8.85 -22.39
N HIS A 137 2.27 -9.27 -23.13
CA HIS A 137 2.15 -9.59 -24.55
C HIS A 137 1.22 -10.78 -24.75
N ALA A 138 0.34 -10.65 -25.72
CA ALA A 138 -0.51 -11.70 -26.24
C ALA A 138 -0.01 -12.14 -27.61
N ARG A 139 -0.63 -13.18 -28.18
CA ARG A 139 -0.31 -13.62 -29.55
C ARG A 139 -0.56 -12.55 -30.61
N LYS A 140 -1.45 -11.59 -30.33
CA LYS A 140 -1.84 -10.51 -31.23
C LYS A 140 -2.04 -9.22 -30.42
N GLY A 141 -0.95 -8.59 -30.02
CA GLY A 141 -1.00 -7.34 -29.27
C GLY A 141 -0.55 -7.47 -27.82
N MET A 142 -1.04 -6.57 -26.98
CA MET A 142 -0.69 -6.46 -25.57
C MET A 142 -1.95 -6.29 -24.73
N HIS A 143 -2.03 -6.96 -23.59
CA HIS A 143 -3.03 -6.68 -22.57
C HIS A 143 -2.45 -5.70 -21.54
N ALA A 144 -3.22 -4.69 -21.16
CA ALA A 144 -2.87 -3.73 -20.13
C ALA A 144 -3.88 -3.78 -18.99
N LEU A 145 -3.44 -4.17 -17.81
CA LEU A 145 -4.22 -4.11 -16.58
C LEU A 145 -3.97 -2.77 -15.89
N HIS A 146 -5.01 -1.97 -15.80
CA HIS A 146 -5.06 -0.76 -14.98
C HIS A 146 -5.66 -1.13 -13.62
N MET A 147 -4.82 -1.09 -12.58
CA MET A 147 -5.25 -1.22 -11.18
C MET A 147 -5.18 0.15 -10.52
N THR A 148 -6.30 0.63 -10.02
CA THR A 148 -6.38 1.86 -9.24
C THR A 148 -6.77 1.56 -7.80
N VAL A 149 -6.24 2.34 -6.87
CA VAL A 149 -6.65 2.32 -5.45
C VAL A 149 -6.95 3.74 -5.04
N ARG A 150 -8.20 4.01 -4.72
CA ARG A 150 -8.68 5.31 -4.23
C ARG A 150 -8.80 5.27 -2.72
N TYR A 151 -8.26 6.29 -2.07
CA TYR A 151 -8.29 6.45 -0.63
C TYR A 151 -8.23 7.94 -0.25
N ARG A 152 -8.54 8.28 0.99
CA ARG A 152 -8.49 9.66 1.50
C ARG A 152 -7.34 9.83 2.49
N ARG A 153 -6.58 10.92 2.35
CA ARG A 153 -5.57 11.33 3.35
C ARG A 153 -6.25 11.61 4.68
N GLY A 154 -5.58 11.22 5.77
CA GLY A 154 -6.12 11.34 7.12
C GLY A 154 -7.02 10.19 7.54
N GLU A 155 -7.76 9.58 6.61
CA GLU A 155 -8.56 8.37 6.88
C GLU A 155 -7.74 7.09 6.74
N THR A 156 -6.80 7.06 5.79
CA THR A 156 -5.80 6.00 5.69
C THR A 156 -4.44 6.57 6.05
N SER A 157 -3.81 6.00 7.08
CA SER A 157 -2.49 6.45 7.47
C SER A 157 -1.42 6.07 6.43
N PRO A 158 -0.29 6.79 6.36
CA PRO A 158 0.80 6.40 5.48
C PRO A 158 1.28 4.95 5.70
N PHE A 159 1.20 4.46 6.94
CA PHE A 159 1.65 3.11 7.31
C PHE A 159 0.62 2.04 6.93
N ALA A 160 -0.67 2.32 7.14
CA ALA A 160 -1.76 1.46 6.67
C ALA A 160 -1.72 1.34 5.15
N TRP A 161 -1.58 2.47 4.46
CA TRP A 161 -1.44 2.51 3.01
C TRP A 161 -0.20 1.75 2.53
N SER A 162 0.97 2.01 3.12
CA SER A 162 2.21 1.32 2.77
C SER A 162 2.10 -0.21 2.93
N ASN A 163 1.49 -0.68 4.02
CA ASN A 163 1.29 -2.10 4.26
C ASN A 163 0.31 -2.72 3.24
N LEU A 164 -0.82 -2.07 2.98
CA LEU A 164 -1.80 -2.53 1.99
C LEU A 164 -1.23 -2.50 0.56
N ARG A 165 -0.54 -1.43 0.18
CA ARG A 165 0.08 -1.30 -1.15
C ARG A 165 1.09 -2.41 -1.40
N ALA A 166 1.93 -2.72 -0.42
CA ALA A 166 2.89 -3.82 -0.54
C ALA A 166 2.18 -5.18 -0.68
N ALA A 167 1.07 -5.39 0.04
CA ALA A 167 0.23 -6.57 -0.11
C ALA A 167 -0.38 -6.67 -1.52
N LEU A 168 -1.04 -5.61 -1.99
CA LEU A 168 -1.69 -5.58 -3.32
C LEU A 168 -0.69 -5.85 -4.44
N LEU A 169 0.50 -5.25 -4.37
CA LEU A 169 1.52 -5.44 -5.39
C LEU A 169 2.21 -6.80 -5.31
N PHE A 170 2.24 -7.47 -4.16
CA PHE A 170 2.90 -8.78 -4.07
C PHE A 170 1.95 -9.95 -4.36
N HIS A 171 0.66 -9.82 -4.03
CA HIS A 171 -0.31 -10.92 -4.07
C HIS A 171 -1.12 -11.00 -5.37
N HIS A 172 -0.50 -10.68 -6.51
CA HIS A 172 -1.08 -10.87 -7.83
C HIS A 172 -0.24 -11.77 -8.73
N SER A 173 -0.89 -12.35 -9.73
CA SER A 173 -0.27 -13.22 -10.71
C SER A 173 -0.99 -13.09 -12.05
N TRP A 174 -0.23 -13.07 -13.13
CA TRP A 174 -0.72 -13.19 -14.49
C TRP A 174 -0.31 -14.54 -15.12
N ASP A 175 -0.03 -15.53 -14.27
CA ASP A 175 0.29 -16.91 -14.60
C ASP A 175 -0.76 -17.84 -13.96
N PRO A 176 -1.68 -18.44 -14.75
CA PRO A 176 -2.70 -19.37 -14.25
C PRO A 176 -2.15 -20.56 -13.46
N THR A 177 -0.89 -20.93 -13.69
CA THR A 177 -0.25 -22.07 -13.03
C THR A 177 0.34 -21.72 -11.67
N LYS A 178 0.42 -20.42 -11.35
CA LYS A 178 0.97 -19.88 -10.11
C LYS A 178 -0.03 -18.92 -9.47
N PRO A 179 -1.13 -19.42 -8.89
CA PRO A 179 -2.08 -18.56 -8.19
C PRO A 179 -1.40 -17.84 -7.01
N PRO A 180 -1.81 -16.60 -6.71
CA PRO A 180 -1.24 -15.86 -5.60
C PRO A 180 -1.58 -16.51 -4.27
N SER A 181 -0.68 -16.38 -3.30
CA SER A 181 -0.93 -16.81 -1.92
C SER A 181 -2.08 -16.00 -1.32
N THR A 182 -2.95 -16.66 -0.55
CA THR A 182 -3.96 -16.01 0.31
C THR A 182 -3.41 -15.66 1.70
N LYS A 183 -2.18 -16.08 2.03
CA LYS A 183 -1.48 -15.66 3.25
C LYS A 183 -0.91 -14.25 3.05
N ILE A 184 -1.78 -13.24 3.12
CA ILE A 184 -1.42 -11.82 2.93
C ILE A 184 -0.77 -11.24 4.18
N TRP A 185 -1.31 -11.58 5.36
CA TRP A 185 -0.81 -11.13 6.65
C TRP A 185 0.08 -12.20 7.31
N PRO A 186 1.05 -11.82 8.16
CA PRO A 186 1.72 -12.80 9.02
C PRO A 186 0.72 -13.45 9.97
N GLU A 187 1.06 -14.62 10.50
CA GLU A 187 0.15 -15.37 11.38
C GLU A 187 -0.09 -14.64 12.71
N ARG A 188 0.90 -13.89 13.19
CA ARG A 188 0.89 -13.13 14.43
C ARG A 188 1.55 -11.78 14.22
N SER A 189 1.11 -10.80 15.00
CA SER A 189 1.77 -9.51 15.15
C SER A 189 1.42 -8.95 16.53
N VAL A 190 2.41 -8.37 17.21
CA VAL A 190 2.21 -7.72 18.51
C VAL A 190 1.86 -6.23 18.35
N PHE A 191 2.21 -5.63 17.22
CA PHE A 191 2.06 -4.20 16.98
C PHE A 191 0.69 -3.82 16.44
N VAL A 192 0.20 -4.59 15.47
CA VAL A 192 -0.99 -4.25 14.68
C VAL A 192 -1.77 -5.53 14.38
N PRO A 193 -3.11 -5.53 14.43
CA PRO A 193 -3.90 -6.68 13.99
C PRO A 193 -3.74 -6.93 12.49
N ARG A 194 -4.02 -8.16 12.07
CA ARG A 194 -4.10 -8.58 10.67
C ARG A 194 -5.33 -7.96 10.02
N SER A 195 -5.20 -6.71 9.58
CA SER A 195 -6.31 -5.94 9.03
C SER A 195 -5.79 -4.85 8.09
N VAL A 196 -6.60 -4.49 7.10
CA VAL A 196 -6.35 -3.35 6.22
C VAL A 196 -6.39 -2.01 6.95
N ARG A 197 -7.08 -1.91 8.11
CA ARG A 197 -7.09 -0.69 8.93
C ARG A 197 -5.74 -0.38 9.55
N PHE A 198 -4.99 -1.43 9.88
CA PHE A 198 -3.63 -1.32 10.41
C PHE A 198 -3.52 -0.43 11.67
N GLU A 199 -4.49 -0.59 12.57
CA GLU A 199 -4.54 0.13 13.85
C GLU A 199 -3.57 -0.49 14.86
N LEU A 200 -3.03 0.30 15.80
CA LEU A 200 -2.19 -0.25 16.86
C LEU A 200 -3.02 -1.19 17.75
N SER A 201 -2.42 -2.32 18.12
CA SER A 201 -2.96 -3.16 19.19
C SER A 201 -3.03 -2.35 20.51
N GLU A 202 -3.89 -2.74 21.44
CA GLU A 202 -3.98 -2.08 22.75
C GLU A 202 -2.63 -2.07 23.49
N GLY A 203 -1.85 -3.16 23.37
CA GLY A 203 -0.52 -3.25 23.95
C GLY A 203 0.46 -2.29 23.29
N ALA A 204 0.46 -2.22 21.96
CA ALA A 204 1.30 -1.30 21.22
C ALA A 204 0.93 0.17 21.46
N MET A 205 -0.35 0.48 21.62
CA MET A 205 -0.83 1.82 21.97
C MET A 205 -0.32 2.25 23.34
N ARG A 206 -0.48 1.41 24.36
CA ARG A 206 0.02 1.69 25.72
C ARG A 206 1.53 1.91 25.74
N GLN A 207 2.28 1.09 25.01
CA GLN A 207 3.72 1.29 24.87
C GLN A 207 4.06 2.62 24.17
N ALA A 208 3.25 3.06 23.20
CA ALA A 208 3.42 4.36 22.55
C ALA A 208 3.19 5.52 23.53
N GLU A 209 2.17 5.42 24.40
CA GLU A 209 1.90 6.38 25.48
C GLU A 209 3.06 6.46 26.48
N GLU A 210 3.56 5.31 26.91
CA GLU A 210 4.71 5.23 27.82
C GLU A 210 5.98 5.83 27.20
N LYS A 211 6.17 5.67 25.89
CA LYS A 211 7.26 6.33 25.16
C LYS A 211 7.03 7.83 25.12
N ALA A 212 5.85 8.29 24.71
CA ALA A 212 5.50 9.71 24.65
C ALA A 212 5.77 10.42 25.98
N ALA A 213 5.38 9.82 27.11
CA ALA A 213 5.62 10.37 28.45
C ALA A 213 7.11 10.49 28.83
N LYS A 214 7.99 9.68 28.24
CA LYS A 214 9.44 9.67 28.51
C LYS A 214 10.24 10.53 27.53
N ILE A 215 9.66 10.93 26.41
CA ILE A 215 10.31 11.78 25.40
C ILE A 215 10.38 13.22 25.90
N SER A 216 11.59 13.77 25.90
CA SER A 216 11.88 15.15 26.31
C SER A 216 12.96 15.75 25.42
N GLY A 217 12.91 17.08 25.21
CA GLY A 217 13.95 17.80 24.48
C GLY A 217 13.88 17.66 22.95
N LEU A 218 12.72 17.32 22.39
CA LEU A 218 12.49 17.42 20.94
C LEU A 218 12.29 18.87 20.53
N LEU A 219 13.02 19.31 19.52
CA LEU A 219 12.75 20.57 18.85
C LEU A 219 11.58 20.38 17.86
N PRO A 220 10.84 21.45 17.50
CA PRO A 220 9.74 21.35 16.53
C PRO A 220 10.13 20.65 15.22
N GLY A 221 11.28 21.00 14.65
CA GLY A 221 11.78 20.39 13.41
C GLY A 221 12.31 18.96 13.53
N ASP A 222 12.52 18.45 14.75
CA ASP A 222 12.97 17.06 14.95
C ASP A 222 11.82 16.08 14.66
N SER A 223 10.60 16.45 15.08
CA SER A 223 9.41 15.61 14.92
C SER A 223 9.02 15.48 13.45
N GLU A 224 9.10 16.56 12.68
CA GLU A 224 8.82 16.57 11.24
C GLU A 224 9.84 15.74 10.45
N ARG A 225 11.13 15.91 10.73
CA ARG A 225 12.20 15.12 10.09
C ARG A 225 12.06 13.63 10.41
N LEU A 226 11.79 13.31 11.68
CA LEU A 226 11.58 11.92 12.09
C LEU A 226 10.32 11.33 11.44
N ALA A 227 9.21 12.07 11.40
CA ALA A 227 7.98 11.65 10.73
C ALA A 227 8.23 11.26 9.26
N GLN A 228 8.97 12.09 8.53
CA GLN A 228 9.34 11.80 7.14
C GLN A 228 10.16 10.51 7.04
N VAL A 229 11.21 10.37 7.86
CA VAL A 229 12.06 9.17 7.88
C VAL A 229 11.25 7.90 8.16
N LEU A 230 10.35 7.92 9.14
CA LEU A 230 9.52 6.76 9.47
C LEU A 230 8.58 6.39 8.31
N VAL A 231 8.00 7.38 7.64
CA VAL A 231 7.15 7.17 6.46
C VAL A 231 7.97 6.59 5.30
N ASP A 232 9.18 7.08 5.07
CA ASP A 232 10.08 6.58 4.02
C ASP A 232 10.42 5.11 4.24
N PHE A 233 10.77 4.71 5.46
CA PHE A 233 10.98 3.28 5.79
C PHE A 233 9.72 2.44 5.57
N SER A 234 8.54 2.97 5.86
CA SER A 234 7.29 2.23 5.68
C SER A 234 7.02 1.88 4.21
N ASN A 235 7.49 2.73 3.29
CA ASN A 235 7.24 2.65 1.86
C ASN A 235 7.97 1.49 1.13
N GLY A 236 8.74 0.67 1.83
CA GLY A 236 9.34 -0.54 1.29
C GLY A 236 8.33 -1.45 0.57
N MET A 237 8.78 -2.13 -0.47
CA MET A 237 7.93 -2.86 -1.43
C MET A 237 7.72 -4.34 -1.12
N TYR A 238 8.46 -4.86 -0.14
CA TYR A 238 8.36 -6.25 0.27
C TYR A 238 7.03 -6.52 0.99
N PRO A 239 6.45 -7.73 0.82
CA PRO A 239 5.13 -8.05 1.35
C PRO A 239 5.10 -8.04 2.89
N PRO A 240 3.91 -7.94 3.50
CA PRO A 240 3.76 -7.96 4.95
C PRO A 240 4.36 -9.21 5.62
N THR A 241 4.28 -10.37 4.96
CA THR A 241 4.80 -11.65 5.45
C THR A 241 6.31 -11.81 5.34
N TYR A 242 7.01 -10.88 4.68
CA TYR A 242 8.45 -10.98 4.52
C TYR A 242 9.14 -10.85 5.89
N PRO A 243 10.09 -11.74 6.23
CA PRO A 243 10.81 -11.64 7.50
C PRO A 243 11.62 -10.35 7.55
N ARG A 244 11.85 -9.80 8.75
CA ARG A 244 12.81 -8.70 8.88
C ARG A 244 14.19 -9.20 8.43
N HIS A 245 14.96 -8.33 7.78
CA HIS A 245 16.36 -8.59 7.47
C HIS A 245 17.26 -8.07 8.59
N ASP A 246 18.41 -8.71 8.80
CA ASP A 246 19.28 -8.48 9.96
C ASP A 246 19.83 -7.05 10.06
N GLU A 247 20.03 -6.39 8.91
CA GLU A 247 20.60 -5.03 8.85
C GLU A 247 19.59 -3.94 9.21
N LEU A 248 18.29 -4.25 9.17
CA LEU A 248 17.20 -3.27 9.30
C LEU A 248 17.27 -2.47 10.60
N GLU A 249 17.62 -3.15 11.71
CA GLU A 249 17.73 -2.51 13.03
C GLU A 249 18.81 -1.41 13.04
N GLY A 250 19.98 -1.73 12.47
CA GLY A 250 21.08 -0.79 12.39
C GLY A 250 20.80 0.37 11.46
N GLU A 251 20.13 0.12 10.33
CA GLU A 251 19.72 1.15 9.38
C GLU A 251 18.73 2.14 10.00
N VAL A 252 17.65 1.62 10.60
CA VAL A 252 16.61 2.48 11.18
C VAL A 252 17.12 3.22 12.41
N ALA A 253 17.95 2.60 13.25
CA ALA A 253 18.55 3.26 14.40
C ALA A 253 19.44 4.44 13.98
N ARG A 254 20.28 4.26 12.95
CA ARG A 254 21.12 5.35 12.41
C ARG A 254 20.27 6.51 11.90
N ALA A 255 19.21 6.21 11.17
CA ALA A 255 18.32 7.23 10.62
C ALA A 255 17.54 8.00 11.72
N ILE A 256 17.09 7.30 12.76
CA ILE A 256 16.41 7.94 13.91
C ILE A 256 17.38 8.84 14.67
N VAL A 257 18.59 8.36 15.00
CA VAL A 257 19.61 9.16 15.72
C VAL A 257 20.03 10.41 14.94
N ALA A 258 19.97 10.38 13.60
CA ALA A 258 20.22 11.57 12.77
C ALA A 258 19.12 12.64 12.90
N CYS A 259 17.92 12.27 13.38
CA CYS A 259 16.76 13.15 13.48
C CYS A 259 16.50 13.67 14.89
N VAL A 260 16.81 12.88 15.92
CA VAL A 260 16.44 13.17 17.31
C VAL A 260 17.62 12.95 18.27
N PRO A 261 17.60 13.55 19.49
CA PRO A 261 18.62 13.26 20.50
C PRO A 261 18.74 11.76 20.81
N SER A 262 19.96 11.28 21.07
CA SER A 262 20.23 9.85 21.29
C SER A 262 19.33 9.20 22.35
N ARG A 263 19.03 9.93 23.44
CA ARG A 263 18.12 9.46 24.49
C ARG A 263 16.70 9.21 23.97
N VAL A 264 16.21 10.03 23.03
CA VAL A 264 14.91 9.81 22.38
C VAL A 264 14.98 8.59 21.48
N ALA A 265 16.05 8.46 20.69
CA ALA A 265 16.25 7.29 19.84
C ALA A 265 16.24 5.98 20.66
N GLU A 266 16.96 5.93 21.78
CA GLU A 266 16.96 4.80 22.71
C GLU A 266 15.55 4.44 23.20
N ILE A 267 14.72 5.44 23.52
CA ILE A 267 13.32 5.23 23.95
C ILE A 267 12.49 4.60 22.82
N LEU A 268 12.63 5.11 21.60
CA LEU A 268 11.89 4.63 20.43
C LEU A 268 12.28 3.18 20.08
N MET A 269 13.55 2.82 20.22
CA MET A 269 14.09 1.50 19.84
C MET A 269 13.79 0.36 20.82
N ARG A 270 13.29 0.62 22.05
CA ARG A 270 13.20 -0.38 23.14
C ARG A 270 12.56 -1.72 22.78
N ASN A 271 11.52 -1.71 21.96
CA ASN A 271 10.74 -2.90 21.58
C ASN A 271 10.98 -3.31 20.13
N PHE A 272 12.03 -2.81 19.47
CA PHE A 272 12.33 -3.20 18.08
C PHE A 272 12.63 -4.70 17.95
N HIS A 273 13.15 -5.32 19.01
CA HIS A 273 13.41 -6.76 19.07
C HIS A 273 12.16 -7.63 18.92
N GLU A 274 10.95 -7.07 19.08
CA GLU A 274 9.67 -7.76 18.87
C GLU A 274 9.23 -7.76 17.38
N VAL A 275 9.96 -7.09 16.51
CA VAL A 275 9.69 -7.06 15.06
C VAL A 275 10.17 -8.36 14.43
N GLU A 276 9.26 -9.16 13.87
CA GLU A 276 9.59 -10.43 13.20
C GLU A 276 9.37 -10.34 11.67
N SER A 277 8.40 -9.54 11.24
CA SER A 277 8.00 -9.37 9.85
C SER A 277 8.00 -7.89 9.42
N LEU A 278 7.85 -7.63 8.11
CA LEU A 278 7.66 -6.26 7.62
C LEU A 278 6.28 -5.69 7.93
N HIS A 279 5.30 -6.52 8.26
CA HIS A 279 4.06 -6.08 8.86
C HIS A 279 4.31 -5.50 10.27
N ASP A 280 5.05 -6.24 11.10
CA ASP A 280 5.45 -5.77 12.43
C ASP A 280 6.30 -4.51 12.35
N PHE A 281 7.25 -4.46 11.41
CA PHE A 281 8.11 -3.31 11.23
C PHE A 281 7.29 -2.05 10.93
N ARG A 282 6.33 -2.14 9.99
CA ARG A 282 5.43 -1.02 9.69
C ARG A 282 4.54 -0.65 10.89
N GLY A 283 4.10 -1.62 11.68
CA GLY A 283 3.35 -1.39 12.92
C GLY A 283 4.21 -0.71 14.00
N TRP A 284 5.47 -1.11 14.12
CA TRP A 284 6.45 -0.49 15.00
C TRP A 284 6.76 0.95 14.57
N LEU A 285 6.92 1.22 13.27
CA LEU A 285 7.10 2.59 12.76
C LEU A 285 5.87 3.46 13.08
N TRP A 286 4.66 2.94 12.89
CA TRP A 286 3.41 3.61 13.24
C TRP A 286 3.33 3.93 14.74
N GLN A 287 3.76 3.00 15.59
CA GLN A 287 3.85 3.23 17.04
C GLN A 287 4.83 4.37 17.38
N GLN A 288 6.00 4.43 16.74
CA GLN A 288 6.99 5.48 16.99
C GLN A 288 6.47 6.84 16.53
N PHE A 289 5.84 6.87 15.37
CA PHE A 289 5.19 8.06 14.84
C PHE A 289 4.16 8.60 15.83
N TRP A 290 3.29 7.72 16.34
CA TRP A 290 2.25 8.08 17.30
C TRP A 290 2.83 8.62 18.62
N ALA A 291 3.86 7.98 19.16
CA ALA A 291 4.50 8.40 20.40
C ALA A 291 5.08 9.83 20.30
N VAL A 292 5.69 10.15 19.16
CA VAL A 292 6.28 11.47 18.91
C VAL A 292 5.19 12.53 18.66
N ALA A 293 4.18 12.20 17.86
CA ALA A 293 3.05 13.10 17.58
C ALA A 293 2.32 13.51 18.86
N ASN A 294 2.01 12.56 19.74
CA ASN A 294 1.32 12.86 20.99
C ASN A 294 2.18 13.63 21.99
N ARG A 295 3.51 13.42 21.99
CA ARG A 295 4.39 14.26 22.80
C ARG A 295 4.35 15.72 22.34
N ALA A 296 4.29 15.97 21.04
CA ALA A 296 4.20 17.31 20.48
C ALA A 296 2.87 17.99 20.87
N GLU A 297 1.75 17.27 20.84
CA GLU A 297 0.45 17.80 21.30
C GLU A 297 0.46 18.14 22.80
N LEU A 298 1.00 17.25 23.65
CA LEU A 298 1.16 17.53 25.08
C LEU A 298 2.06 18.74 25.38
N ALA A 299 2.96 19.11 24.46
CA ALA A 299 3.80 20.31 24.60
C ALA A 299 3.04 21.60 24.28
N LYS A 300 1.95 21.55 23.52
CA LYS A 300 1.12 22.72 23.17
C LYS A 300 0.13 23.08 24.28
N THR A 301 -0.20 22.13 25.14
CA THR A 301 -1.19 22.29 26.22
C THR A 301 -0.61 22.70 27.57
N ASN A 302 0.72 22.75 27.69
CA ASN A 302 1.46 23.15 28.90
C ASN A 302 2.29 24.39 28.63
#